data_AF-A0A8H6AN15-F1
#
_entry.id   AF-A0A8H6AN15-F1
#
_cell.length_a   1.000
_cell.length_b   1.000
_cell.length_c   1.000
_cell.angle_alpha   90.00
_cell.angle_beta   90.00
_cell.angle_gamma   90.00
#
_symmetry.space_group_name_H-M   'P 1'
#
loop_
_entity.id
_entity.type
_entity.pdbx_description
1 polymer ?
#
loop_
_entity_poly.entity_id
_entity_poly.type
_entity_poly.pdbx_seq_one_letter_code
_entity_poly.pdbx_strand_id
1 'polypeptide(L)'
;MVNSVEPSPLPKISRHITDHDREGKAIISSSLSPESTWTATKGANFFLGYCTSEFPVEMSSSKDISSYTNYLSSPPGLVVPGGTVLRVVDMEPGLLSPMHRTTSLDYGVVIEGK
;
A
#
# COMPACT_ATOMS: atom_id res chain seq x y z
N MET A 1 -2.21 -19.22 -4.33
CA MET A 1 -3.66 -18.90 -4.37
C MET A 1 -3.88 -17.79 -3.37
N VAL A 2 -4.37 -16.63 -3.82
CA VAL A 2 -4.66 -15.50 -2.93
C VAL A 2 -5.94 -15.87 -2.20
N ASN A 3 -5.84 -16.34 -0.97
CA ASN A 3 -7.02 -16.68 -0.19
C ASN A 3 -7.84 -15.41 0.02
N SER A 4 -9.14 -15.48 -0.29
CA SER A 4 -10.10 -14.44 -0.01
C SER A 4 -9.97 -14.03 1.46
N VAL A 5 -9.68 -12.76 1.69
CA VAL A 5 -9.55 -12.19 3.03
C VAL A 5 -10.95 -12.01 3.59
N GLU A 6 -11.21 -12.58 4.77
CA GLU A 6 -12.44 -12.29 5.52
C GLU A 6 -12.52 -10.77 5.73
N PRO A 7 -13.68 -10.13 5.46
CA PRO A 7 -13.80 -8.69 5.57
C PRO A 7 -13.43 -8.24 6.99
N SER A 8 -12.50 -7.28 7.08
CA SER A 8 -12.23 -6.61 8.35
C SER A 8 -13.54 -5.98 8.89
N PRO A 9 -13.81 -6.05 10.21
CA PRO A 9 -14.95 -5.36 10.80
C PRO A 9 -14.77 -3.82 10.80
N LEU A 10 -13.60 -3.33 10.41
CA LEU A 10 -13.29 -1.90 10.31
C LEU A 10 -13.85 -1.29 9.01
N PRO A 11 -14.02 0.05 8.96
CA PRO A 11 -14.44 0.74 7.76
C PRO A 11 -13.54 0.44 6.55
N LYS A 12 -14.16 0.33 5.36
CA LYS A 12 -13.41 0.15 4.12
C LYS A 12 -12.50 1.35 3.85
N ILE A 13 -11.24 1.06 3.52
CA ILE A 13 -10.28 2.08 3.11
C ILE A 13 -10.29 2.20 1.58
N SER A 14 -10.25 3.44 1.07
CA SER A 14 -10.05 3.73 -0.33
C SER A 14 -8.73 4.46 -0.58
N ARG A 15 -8.14 4.24 -1.75
CA ARG A 15 -6.92 4.90 -2.22
C ARG A 15 -7.26 5.78 -3.42
N HIS A 16 -7.03 7.08 -3.29
CA HIS A 16 -7.15 8.03 -4.40
C HIS A 16 -5.76 8.55 -4.76
N ILE A 17 -5.38 8.39 -6.03
CA ILE A 17 -4.07 8.81 -6.54
C ILE A 17 -4.28 10.06 -7.40
N THR A 18 -3.50 11.11 -7.16
CA THR A 18 -3.46 12.30 -8.02
C THR A 18 -2.43 12.12 -9.13
N ASP A 19 -2.67 12.72 -10.29
CA ASP A 19 -1.72 12.77 -11.41
C ASP A 19 -1.93 14.07 -12.21
N HIS A 20 -1.29 14.22 -13.36
CA HIS A 20 -1.49 15.33 -14.29
C HIS A 20 -2.07 14.86 -15.62
N ASP A 21 -2.96 15.66 -16.21
CA ASP A 21 -3.39 15.45 -17.59
C ASP A 21 -2.34 15.90 -18.62
N ARG A 22 -2.66 15.80 -19.91
CA ARG A 22 -1.75 16.20 -21.00
C ARG A 22 -1.46 17.71 -21.03
N GLU A 23 -2.26 18.52 -20.36
CA GLU A 23 -2.07 19.98 -20.23
C GLU A 23 -1.30 20.34 -18.95
N GLY A 24 -0.93 19.35 -18.13
CA GLY A 24 -0.24 19.56 -16.86
C GLY A 24 -1.18 19.98 -15.72
N LYS A 25 -2.50 19.78 -15.85
CA LYS A 25 -3.45 20.07 -14.76
C LYS A 25 -3.57 18.88 -13.83
N ALA A 26 -3.64 19.15 -12.52
CA ALA A 26 -3.84 18.13 -11.51
C ALA A 26 -5.22 17.46 -11.65
N ILE A 27 -5.24 16.13 -11.62
CA ILE A 27 -6.43 15.27 -11.75
C ILE A 27 -6.39 14.13 -10.71
N ILE A 28 -7.53 13.47 -10.49
CA ILE A 28 -7.56 12.16 -9.85
C ILE A 28 -7.35 11.10 -10.93
N SER A 29 -6.29 10.31 -10.78
CA SER A 29 -5.98 9.23 -11.70
C SER A 29 -7.04 8.14 -11.62
N SER A 30 -7.54 7.71 -12.78
CA SER A 30 -8.51 6.62 -12.92
C SER A 30 -7.85 5.30 -13.39
N SER A 31 -6.52 5.22 -13.38
CA SER A 31 -5.76 4.05 -13.87
C SER A 31 -5.91 2.83 -12.97
N LEU A 32 -6.27 3.04 -11.71
CA LEU A 32 -6.49 1.99 -10.71
C LEU A 32 -7.82 2.22 -9.99
N SER A 33 -8.48 1.12 -9.64
CA SER A 33 -9.64 1.18 -8.73
C SER A 33 -9.23 1.83 -7.40
N PRO A 34 -10.09 2.70 -6.82
CA PRO A 34 -9.84 3.24 -5.49
C PRO A 34 -10.09 2.22 -4.38
N GLU A 35 -10.71 1.07 -4.67
CA GLU A 35 -10.99 0.05 -3.67
C GLU A 35 -9.71 -0.62 -3.14
N SER A 36 -9.70 -0.92 -1.84
CA SER A 36 -8.58 -1.63 -1.21
C SER A 36 -8.59 -3.12 -1.54
N THR A 37 -7.45 -3.62 -2.00
CA THR A 37 -7.20 -5.04 -2.20
C THR A 37 -6.44 -5.60 -1.01
N TRP A 38 -7.10 -6.42 -0.22
CA TRP A 38 -6.53 -6.97 1.01
C TRP A 38 -5.86 -8.33 0.77
N THR A 39 -4.80 -8.58 1.53
CA THR A 39 -4.12 -9.88 1.63
C THR A 39 -4.00 -10.27 3.10
N ALA A 40 -4.21 -11.54 3.43
CA ALA A 40 -4.17 -12.02 4.80
C ALA A 40 -2.89 -12.85 5.05
N THR A 41 -2.24 -12.64 6.19
CA THR A 41 -1.21 -13.55 6.69
C THR A 41 -1.25 -13.62 8.21
N LYS A 42 -1.30 -14.85 8.75
CA LYS A 42 -1.20 -15.17 10.18
C LYS A 42 -2.03 -14.24 11.10
N GLY A 43 -3.31 -14.04 10.78
CA GLY A 43 -4.25 -13.24 11.58
C GLY A 43 -4.15 -11.72 11.40
N ALA A 44 -3.34 -11.24 10.46
CA ALA A 44 -3.30 -9.82 10.09
C ALA A 44 -3.68 -9.64 8.62
N ASN A 45 -4.43 -8.59 8.34
CA ASN A 45 -4.81 -8.19 6.99
C ASN A 45 -3.97 -7.01 6.55
N PHE A 46 -3.50 -7.05 5.31
CA PHE A 46 -2.60 -6.06 4.74
C PHE A 46 -3.21 -5.49 3.46
N PHE A 47 -3.20 -4.16 3.36
CA PHE A 47 -3.50 -3.44 2.13
C PHE A 47 -2.29 -2.62 1.72
N LEU A 48 -1.76 -2.89 0.52
CA LEU A 48 -0.69 -2.09 -0.06
C LEU A 48 -1.28 -0.81 -0.66
N GLY A 49 -1.14 0.31 0.06
CA GLY A 49 -1.68 1.60 -0.33
C GLY A 49 -0.87 2.31 -1.41
N TYR A 50 0.46 2.25 -1.37
CA TYR A 50 1.33 2.73 -2.45
C TYR A 50 2.74 2.21 -2.24
N CYS A 51 3.57 2.14 -3.28
CA CYS A 51 5.00 2.01 -3.10
C CYS A 51 5.79 2.57 -4.28
N THR A 52 6.99 3.04 -3.99
CA THR A 52 7.98 3.43 -5.00
C THR A 52 9.18 2.49 -4.92
N SER A 53 10.01 2.48 -5.94
CA SER A 53 11.22 1.64 -6.03
C SER A 53 12.50 2.44 -6.26
N GLU A 54 12.41 3.77 -6.19
CA GLU A 54 13.54 4.68 -6.40
C GLU A 54 13.36 5.97 -5.56
N PHE A 55 14.49 6.63 -5.31
CA PHE A 55 14.56 7.90 -4.60
C PHE A 55 15.66 8.78 -5.23
N PRO A 56 15.35 10.03 -5.64
CA PRO A 56 14.01 10.62 -5.71
C PRO A 56 13.11 9.84 -6.69
N VAL A 57 11.80 9.83 -6.42
CA VAL A 57 10.82 9.16 -7.28
C VAL A 57 10.52 9.98 -8.53
N GLU A 58 10.49 9.33 -9.70
CA GLU A 58 10.05 9.94 -10.95
C GLU A 58 8.51 9.90 -11.06
N MET A 59 7.87 11.04 -10.79
CA MET A 59 6.40 11.20 -10.86
C MET A 59 5.91 11.64 -12.25
N SER A 60 6.81 11.76 -13.23
CA SER A 60 6.42 12.16 -14.59
C SER A 60 5.85 10.97 -15.37
N SER A 61 4.91 11.27 -16.27
CA SER A 61 4.30 10.29 -17.17
C SER A 61 3.74 9.05 -16.45
N SER A 62 3.25 9.21 -15.22
CA SER A 62 2.67 8.14 -14.39
C SER A 62 3.63 6.94 -14.20
N LYS A 63 4.95 7.17 -14.24
CA LYS A 63 5.96 6.10 -14.12
C LYS A 63 5.90 5.42 -12.75
N ASP A 64 5.72 6.21 -11.70
CA ASP A 64 5.51 5.75 -10.33
C ASP A 64 4.25 4.87 -10.22
N ILE A 65 3.12 5.29 -10.81
CA ILE A 65 1.86 4.52 -10.81
C ILE A 65 2.05 3.20 -11.55
N SER A 66 2.77 3.22 -12.68
CA SER A 66 3.07 2.00 -13.45
C SER A 66 3.94 1.03 -12.67
N SER A 67 4.99 1.52 -12.01
CA SER A 67 5.85 0.72 -11.12
C SER A 67 5.03 0.13 -9.96
N TYR A 68 4.23 0.96 -9.31
CA TYR A 68 3.33 0.55 -8.24
C TYR A 68 2.32 -0.52 -8.66
N THR A 69 1.74 -0.39 -9.86
CA THR A 69 0.76 -1.35 -10.39
C THR A 69 1.35 -2.76 -10.50
N ASN A 70 2.63 -2.89 -10.85
CA ASN A 70 3.30 -4.19 -10.90
C ASN A 70 3.33 -4.87 -9.51
N TYR A 71 3.51 -4.08 -8.46
CA TYR A 71 3.49 -4.55 -7.07
C TYR A 71 2.11 -4.97 -6.56
N LEU A 72 1.01 -4.59 -7.23
CA LEU A 72 -0.32 -5.10 -6.87
C LEU A 72 -0.47 -6.59 -7.20
N SER A 73 0.21 -7.07 -8.25
CA SER A 73 0.18 -8.48 -8.65
C SER A 73 1.22 -9.32 -7.89
N SER A 74 2.35 -8.71 -7.54
CA SER A 74 3.40 -9.32 -6.73
C SER A 74 3.78 -8.35 -5.61
N PRO A 75 3.09 -8.41 -4.45
CA PRO A 75 3.35 -7.52 -3.35
C PRO A 75 4.82 -7.55 -2.92
N PRO A 76 5.43 -6.38 -2.62
CA PRO A 76 6.81 -6.34 -2.19
C PRO A 76 6.94 -7.00 -0.82
N GLY A 77 8.19 -7.27 -0.43
CA GLY A 77 8.51 -7.63 0.95
C GLY A 77 8.17 -6.51 1.94
N LEU A 78 8.73 -6.58 3.15
CA LEU A 78 8.54 -5.52 4.15
C LEU A 78 9.18 -4.19 3.73
N VAL A 79 10.22 -4.25 2.88
CA VAL A 79 10.96 -3.08 2.38
C VAL A 79 11.05 -3.17 0.86
N VAL A 80 10.95 -2.02 0.19
CA VAL A 80 11.35 -1.86 -1.21
C VAL A 80 12.69 -1.11 -1.24
N PRO A 81 13.79 -1.74 -1.66
CA PRO A 81 15.10 -1.08 -1.69
C PRO A 81 15.06 0.21 -2.52
N GLY A 82 15.56 1.30 -1.95
CA GLY A 82 15.62 2.60 -2.61
C GLY A 82 14.28 3.33 -2.75
N GLY A 83 13.17 2.77 -2.27
CA GLY A 83 11.85 3.37 -2.38
C GLY A 83 11.11 3.50 -1.05
N THR A 84 9.80 3.73 -1.13
CA THR A 84 8.90 3.87 0.01
C THR A 84 7.76 2.87 -0.06
N VAL A 85 7.18 2.53 1.08
CA VAL A 85 6.01 1.65 1.18
C VAL A 85 4.98 2.28 2.09
N LEU A 86 3.78 2.49 1.57
CA LEU A 86 2.58 2.80 2.33
C LEU A 86 1.74 1.54 2.44
N ARG A 87 1.51 1.08 3.68
CA ARG A 87 0.74 -0.12 3.96
C ARG A 87 -0.23 0.14 5.10
N VAL A 88 -1.45 -0.36 4.96
CA VAL A 88 -2.39 -0.45 6.06
C VAL A 88 -2.36 -1.88 6.59
N VAL A 89 -2.36 -2.02 7.90
CA VAL A 89 -2.34 -3.30 8.59
C VAL A 89 -3.47 -3.32 9.61
N ASP A 90 -4.37 -4.28 9.47
CA ASP A 90 -5.36 -4.61 10.48
C ASP A 90 -4.83 -5.78 11.30
N MET A 91 -4.66 -5.55 12.60
CA MET A 91 -4.19 -6.55 13.55
C MET A 91 -5.39 -7.12 14.31
N GLU A 92 -5.58 -8.43 14.28
CA GLU A 92 -6.62 -9.09 15.09
C GLU A 92 -6.38 -8.88 16.60
N PRO A 93 -7.46 -8.84 17.41
CA PRO A 93 -7.32 -8.72 18.86
C PRO A 93 -6.43 -9.80 19.47
N GLY A 94 -5.43 -9.39 20.26
CA GLY A 94 -4.51 -10.30 20.94
C GLY A 94 -3.41 -10.89 20.04
N LEU A 95 -3.41 -10.59 18.74
CA LEU A 95 -2.33 -11.00 17.84
C LEU A 95 -1.08 -10.16 18.09
N LEU A 96 0.07 -10.81 18.10
CA LEU A 96 1.38 -10.17 18.13
C LEU A 96 2.09 -10.40 16.81
N SER A 97 2.64 -9.32 16.24
CA SER A 97 3.50 -9.44 15.07
C SER A 97 4.81 -10.16 15.46
N PRO A 98 5.40 -10.97 14.56
CA PRO A 98 6.71 -11.55 14.82
C PRO A 98 7.77 -10.47 15.01
N MET A 99 8.62 -10.61 16.01
CA MET A 99 9.77 -9.72 16.19
C MET A 99 10.72 -9.82 14.99
N HIS A 100 11.06 -8.68 14.38
CA HIS A 100 11.96 -8.59 13.24
C HIS A 100 12.62 -7.21 13.15
N ARG A 101 13.58 -7.07 12.24
CA ARG A 101 14.26 -5.81 11.91
C ARG A 101 14.26 -5.61 10.40
N THR A 102 13.94 -4.41 9.97
CA THR A 102 14.04 -3.93 8.59
C THR A 102 15.17 -2.92 8.47
N THR A 103 15.75 -2.79 7.28
CA THR A 103 16.63 -1.65 6.94
C THR A 103 15.76 -0.56 6.33
N SER A 104 14.91 0.05 7.14
CA SER A 104 13.98 1.12 6.77
C SER A 104 13.77 2.08 7.93
N LEU A 105 13.17 3.23 7.63
CA LEU A 105 12.59 4.13 8.62
C LEU A 105 11.09 4.12 8.41
N ASP A 106 10.35 3.65 9.40
CA ASP A 106 8.91 3.44 9.28
C ASP A 106 8.16 4.47 10.13
N TYR A 107 7.18 5.15 9.53
CA TYR A 107 6.24 6.01 10.24
C TYR A 107 4.95 5.23 10.50
N GLY A 108 4.73 4.81 11.74
CA GLY A 108 3.51 4.15 12.17
C GLY A 108 2.47 5.15 12.62
N VAL A 109 1.26 5.06 12.06
CA VAL A 109 0.11 5.89 12.47
C VAL A 109 -1.04 4.95 12.82
N VAL A 110 -1.50 5.00 14.06
CA VAL A 110 -2.69 4.26 14.50
C VAL A 110 -3.92 5.02 14.03
N ILE A 111 -4.74 4.39 13.18
CA ILE A 111 -5.97 4.99 12.63
C ILE A 111 -7.17 4.68 13.53
N GLU A 112 -7.23 3.47 14.08
CA GLU A 112 -8.30 2.99 14.96
C GLU A 112 -7.70 1.99 15.98
N GLY A 113 -8.23 1.96 17.21
CA GLY A 113 -7.74 1.09 18.28
C GLY A 113 -6.54 1.66 19.04
N LYS A 114 -5.60 0.79 19.44
CA LYS A 114 -4.40 1.14 20.22
C LYS A 114 -3.26 0.15 20.01
#